data_AF-A0A933DN24-F1
#
_entry.id   AF-A0A933DN24-F1
#
_cell.length_a   1.000
_cell.length_b   1.000
_cell.length_c   1.000
_cell.angle_alpha   90.00
_cell.angle_beta   90.00
_cell.angle_gamma   90.00
#
_symmetry.space_group_name_H-M   'P 1'
#
loop_
_entity.id
_entity.type
_entity.pdbx_description
1 polymer ?
#
loop_
_entity_poly.entity_id
_entity_poly.type
_entity_poly.pdbx_seq_one_letter_code
_entity_poly.pdbx_strand_id
1 'polypeptide(L)'
;MNEGMNEKKRTFVLGMITGIALVVVLGGVYMLGQRSGGASGGAVANPGGTQPTVNQPTQPSGPEGDATKIAAVSKDDHIRGDVNAEVTLIEYSDFECPFCARFRPTVTQALAEYQGKVRLVYRHFPLRSIHPQAQKAAEASECASEQGKFWEMHDKLFDMN
;
A
#
# COMPACT_ATOMS: atom_id res chain seq x y z
N MET A 1 -21.71 56.23 6.22
CA MET A 1 -21.97 54.78 6.07
C MET A 1 -20.71 53.93 5.81
N ASN A 2 -19.49 54.49 5.82
CA ASN A 2 -18.26 53.74 5.49
C ASN A 2 -17.45 53.22 6.69
N GLU A 3 -17.82 53.53 7.93
CA GLU A 3 -16.98 53.18 9.09
C GLU A 3 -17.23 51.74 9.63
N GLY A 4 -18.47 51.25 9.57
CA GLY A 4 -18.82 49.92 10.10
C GLY A 4 -18.33 48.71 9.30
N MET A 5 -18.01 48.89 8.00
CA MET A 5 -17.47 47.81 7.15
C MET A 5 -15.99 47.52 7.41
N ASN A 6 -15.22 48.50 7.88
CA ASN A 6 -13.80 48.35 8.17
C ASN A 6 -13.57 47.63 9.51
N GLU A 7 -14.48 47.79 10.47
CA GLU A 7 -14.38 47.14 11.78
C GLU A 7 -14.56 45.62 11.68
N LYS A 8 -15.56 45.14 10.93
CA LYS A 8 -15.77 43.70 10.71
C LYS A 8 -14.62 43.03 9.95
N LYS A 9 -14.05 43.71 8.95
CA LYS A 9 -12.86 43.23 8.22
C LYS A 9 -11.63 43.19 9.12
N ARG A 10 -11.44 44.20 9.98
CA ARG A 10 -10.33 44.22 10.95
C ARG A 10 -10.46 43.08 11.95
N THR A 11 -11.64 42.84 12.51
CA THR A 11 -11.86 41.73 13.45
C THR A 11 -11.64 40.37 12.80
N PHE A 12 -12.06 40.19 11.53
CA PHE A 12 -11.82 38.95 10.79
C PHE A 12 -10.32 38.73 10.49
N VAL A 13 -9.61 39.78 10.04
CA VAL A 13 -8.17 39.71 9.75
C VAL A 13 -7.35 39.50 11.03
N LEU A 14 -7.70 40.18 12.13
CA LEU A 14 -7.09 39.94 13.44
C LEU A 14 -7.33 38.50 13.92
N GLY A 15 -8.53 37.96 13.75
CA GLY A 15 -8.85 36.56 14.09
C GLY A 15 -8.07 35.53 13.26
N MET A 16 -7.87 35.80 11.97
CA MET A 16 -7.04 34.95 11.11
C MET A 16 -5.57 34.99 11.52
N ILE A 17 -5.04 36.18 11.82
CA ILE A 17 -3.64 36.35 12.23
C ILE A 17 -3.39 35.69 13.59
N THR A 18 -4.28 35.83 14.57
CA THR A 18 -4.14 35.17 15.87
C THR A 18 -4.27 33.65 15.75
N GLY A 19 -5.18 33.15 14.91
CA GLY A 19 -5.30 31.71 14.62
C GLY A 19 -4.05 31.12 13.97
N ILE A 20 -3.51 31.77 12.94
CA ILE A 20 -2.27 31.33 12.27
C ILE A 20 -1.09 31.40 13.24
N ALA A 21 -0.97 32.47 14.04
CA ALA A 21 0.10 32.60 15.03
C ALA A 21 0.05 31.47 16.08
N LEU A 22 -1.14 31.09 16.55
CA LEU A 22 -1.31 29.96 17.47
C LEU A 22 -0.87 28.63 16.84
N VAL A 23 -1.24 28.37 15.59
CA VAL A 23 -0.83 27.14 14.87
C VAL A 23 0.68 27.10 14.67
N VAL A 24 1.30 28.22 14.29
CA VAL A 24 2.76 28.32 14.10
C VAL A 24 3.50 28.15 15.43
N VAL A 25 3.02 28.73 16.53
CA VAL A 25 3.64 28.58 17.86
C VAL A 25 3.51 27.14 18.35
N LEU A 26 2.33 26.53 18.26
CA LEU A 26 2.12 25.14 18.67
C LEU A 26 2.92 24.16 17.81
N GLY A 27 2.97 24.37 16.49
CA GLY A 27 3.79 23.60 15.57
C GLY A 27 5.30 23.78 15.81
N GLY A 28 5.74 24.99 16.11
CA GLY A 28 7.13 25.30 16.46
C GLY A 28 7.58 24.65 17.76
N VAL A 29 6.73 24.66 18.80
CA VAL A 29 6.98 23.96 20.07
C VAL A 29 7.04 22.44 19.86
N TYR A 30 6.15 21.88 19.04
CA TYR A 30 6.17 20.46 18.69
C TYR A 30 7.44 20.07 17.92
N MET A 31 7.88 20.90 16.96
CA MET A 31 9.11 20.68 16.19
C MET A 31 10.39 20.87 17.03
N LEU A 32 10.42 21.81 17.97
CA LEU A 32 11.53 21.94 18.93
C LEU A 32 11.56 20.78 19.93
N GLY A 33 10.40 20.25 20.33
CA GLY A 33 10.28 19.12 21.26
C GLY A 33 10.82 17.80 20.70
N GLN A 34 10.91 17.63 19.38
CA GLN A 34 11.49 16.43 18.76
C GLN A 34 13.02 16.49 18.60
N ARG A 35 13.66 17.64 18.84
CA ARG A 35 15.11 17.81 18.61
C ARG A 35 15.98 17.56 19.85
N SER A 36 15.40 17.32 21.03
CA SER A 36 16.14 17.03 22.28
C SER A 36 16.26 15.54 22.63
N GLY A 37 15.89 14.64 21.72
CA GLY A 37 15.93 13.19 21.93
C GLY A 37 17.13 12.44 21.34
N GLY A 38 18.29 13.08 21.09
CA GLY A 38 19.41 12.39 20.45
C GLY A 38 20.79 13.00 20.68
N ALA A 39 21.49 12.57 21.73
CA ALA A 39 22.96 12.56 21.78
C ALA A 39 23.48 11.60 22.87
N SER A 40 23.66 10.33 22.51
CA SER A 40 24.73 9.49 23.07
C SER A 40 25.33 8.65 21.94
N GLY A 41 25.93 9.35 20.97
CA GLY A 41 26.83 8.75 19.99
C GLY A 41 28.18 8.44 20.63
N GLY A 42 28.28 7.27 21.28
CA GLY A 42 29.56 6.64 21.57
C GLY A 42 30.10 6.00 20.29
N ALA A 43 31.14 6.59 19.70
CA ALA A 43 31.86 5.96 18.60
C ALA A 43 32.65 4.75 19.13
N VAL A 44 32.09 3.56 18.98
CA VAL A 44 32.85 2.31 19.06
C VAL A 44 33.49 2.05 17.70
N ALA A 45 34.80 2.24 17.62
CA ALA A 45 35.60 1.71 16.52
C ALA A 45 35.52 0.18 16.57
N ASN A 46 34.99 -0.46 15.53
CA ASN A 46 34.94 -1.91 15.41
C ASN A 46 36.05 -2.40 14.48
N PRO A 47 37.14 -3.02 15.00
CA PRO A 47 38.01 -3.84 14.18
C PRO A 47 37.34 -5.22 14.02
N GLY A 48 36.81 -5.50 12.82
CA GLY A 48 36.28 -6.83 12.45
C GLY A 48 34.77 -6.95 12.56
N GLY A 49 34.06 -6.59 11.49
CA GLY A 49 32.60 -6.72 11.40
C GLY A 49 32.14 -8.12 11.00
N THR A 50 31.78 -8.96 11.98
CA THR A 50 30.71 -9.95 11.81
C THR A 50 29.37 -9.25 11.98
N GLN A 51 28.63 -9.11 10.88
CA GLN A 51 27.30 -8.50 10.83
C GLN A 51 26.27 -9.38 11.56
N PRO A 52 25.31 -8.81 12.33
CA PRO A 52 24.21 -9.58 12.90
C PRO A 52 23.36 -10.15 11.76
N THR A 53 23.24 -11.47 11.69
CA THR A 53 22.36 -12.17 10.76
C THR A 53 20.91 -11.89 11.13
N VAL A 54 20.25 -11.01 10.38
CA VAL A 54 18.80 -11.09 10.24
C VAL A 54 18.54 -12.44 9.58
N ASN A 55 17.99 -13.39 10.33
CA ASN A 55 17.51 -14.65 9.78
C ASN A 55 16.26 -14.34 8.94
N GLN A 56 16.49 -13.83 7.73
CA GLN A 56 15.54 -13.90 6.64
C GLN A 56 15.16 -15.38 6.52
N PRO A 57 13.86 -15.74 6.46
CA PRO A 57 13.49 -17.08 6.03
C PRO A 57 14.26 -17.31 4.73
N THR A 58 15.10 -18.35 4.69
CA THR A 58 15.84 -18.71 3.50
C THR A 58 14.80 -18.99 2.43
N GLN A 59 14.58 -18.00 1.56
CA GLN A 59 13.84 -18.20 0.34
C GLN A 59 14.58 -19.34 -0.36
N PRO A 60 13.93 -20.50 -0.61
CA PRO A 60 14.58 -21.55 -1.36
C PRO A 60 15.07 -20.90 -2.64
N SER A 61 16.38 -21.00 -2.89
CA SER A 61 16.98 -20.68 -4.18
C SER A 61 16.50 -21.73 -5.18
N GLY A 62 15.21 -21.66 -5.52
CA GLY A 62 14.68 -22.24 -6.74
C GLY A 62 15.43 -21.63 -7.91
N PRO A 63 15.42 -22.29 -9.09
CA PRO A 63 16.00 -21.70 -10.28
C PRO A 63 15.43 -20.29 -10.44
N GLU A 64 16.32 -19.29 -10.57
CA GLU A 64 15.92 -17.90 -10.83
C GLU A 64 14.92 -17.92 -12.00
N GLY A 65 13.67 -17.61 -11.70
CA GLY A 65 12.59 -17.71 -12.67
C GLY A 65 12.88 -16.76 -13.82
N ASP A 66 13.10 -17.31 -15.02
CA ASP A 66 13.18 -16.53 -16.24
C ASP A 66 11.86 -15.77 -16.44
N ALA A 67 11.86 -14.47 -16.14
CA ALA A 67 10.68 -13.61 -16.24
C ALA A 67 10.11 -13.58 -17.67
N THR A 68 10.91 -13.95 -18.68
CA THR A 68 10.47 -14.10 -20.08
C THR A 68 9.41 -15.18 -20.24
N LYS A 69 9.28 -16.10 -19.27
CA LYS A 69 8.29 -17.19 -19.29
C LYS A 69 6.92 -16.77 -18.73
N ILE A 70 6.80 -15.57 -18.16
CA ILE A 70 5.52 -15.07 -17.67
C ILE A 70 4.77 -14.47 -18.86
N ALA A 71 3.52 -14.89 -19.07
CA ALA A 71 2.68 -14.32 -20.12
C ALA A 71 2.54 -12.80 -19.93
N ALA A 72 2.72 -12.04 -21.01
CA ALA A 72 2.63 -10.58 -20.99
C ALA A 72 1.27 -10.12 -20.43
N VAL A 73 1.26 -8.95 -19.80
CA VAL A 73 0.02 -8.31 -19.34
C VAL A 73 -0.78 -7.87 -20.56
N SER A 74 -2.08 -8.16 -20.55
CA SER A 74 -3.00 -7.86 -21.64
C SER A 74 -4.18 -7.03 -21.12
N LYS A 75 -5.04 -6.59 -22.05
CA LYS A 75 -6.28 -5.88 -21.73
C LYS A 75 -7.34 -6.77 -21.04
N ASP A 76 -7.18 -8.08 -21.11
CA ASP A 76 -8.11 -9.05 -20.53
C ASP A 76 -7.74 -9.38 -19.08
N ASP A 77 -6.60 -8.87 -18.59
CA ASP A 77 -6.20 -8.98 -17.19
C ASP A 77 -6.97 -8.01 -16.28
N HIS A 78 -7.23 -8.43 -15.04
CA HIS A 78 -7.81 -7.58 -14.01
C HIS A 78 -6.74 -6.69 -13.39
N ILE A 79 -6.81 -5.39 -13.68
CA ILE A 79 -5.83 -4.39 -13.22
C ILE A 79 -6.44 -3.50 -12.12
N ARG A 80 -5.70 -3.32 -11.02
CA ARG A 80 -5.99 -2.35 -9.95
C ARG A 80 -4.81 -1.39 -9.82
N GLY A 81 -5.11 -0.09 -9.84
CA GLY A 81 -4.10 0.98 -9.87
C GLY A 81 -3.99 1.65 -11.24
N ASP A 82 -2.94 2.44 -11.46
CA ASP A 82 -2.69 3.12 -12.74
C ASP A 82 -2.24 2.09 -13.80
N VAL A 83 -2.96 2.02 -14.92
CA VAL A 83 -2.61 1.12 -16.03
C VAL A 83 -1.24 1.42 -16.63
N ASN A 84 -0.68 2.62 -16.42
CA ASN A 84 0.65 3.03 -16.88
C ASN A 84 1.71 3.04 -15.77
N ALA A 85 1.41 2.46 -14.60
CA ALA A 85 2.35 2.36 -13.50
C ALA A 85 3.68 1.71 -13.94
N GLU A 86 4.80 2.28 -13.48
CA GLU A 86 6.16 1.83 -13.79
C GLU A 86 6.41 0.39 -13.32
N VAL A 87 5.87 0.03 -12.15
CA VAL A 87 6.01 -1.29 -11.56
C VAL A 87 4.71 -2.07 -11.70
N THR A 88 4.80 -3.30 -12.23
CA THR A 88 3.69 -4.23 -12.32
C THR A 88 3.90 -5.40 -11.36
N LEU A 89 2.97 -5.58 -10.42
CA LEU A 89 2.88 -6.77 -9.60
C LEU A 89 1.87 -7.74 -10.24
N ILE A 90 2.34 -8.87 -10.77
CA ILE A 90 1.47 -9.95 -11.25
C ILE A 90 1.27 -10.95 -10.13
N GLU A 91 0.05 -11.02 -9.60
CA GLU A 91 -0.32 -11.95 -8.53
C GLU A 91 -1.09 -13.14 -9.12
N TYR A 92 -0.55 -14.34 -8.95
CA TYR A 92 -1.27 -15.58 -9.17
C TYR A 92 -1.82 -16.06 -7.84
N SER A 93 -3.15 -16.09 -7.70
CA SER A 93 -3.79 -16.23 -6.40
C SER A 93 -4.98 -17.17 -6.41
N ASP A 94 -5.33 -17.63 -5.21
CA ASP A 94 -6.41 -18.57 -4.93
C ASP A 94 -7.23 -18.04 -3.75
N PHE A 95 -8.54 -17.90 -3.94
CA PHE A 95 -9.45 -17.34 -2.95
C PHE A 95 -9.62 -18.20 -1.67
N GLU A 96 -9.38 -19.52 -1.73
CA GLU A 96 -9.43 -20.37 -0.53
C GLU A 96 -8.06 -20.47 0.17
N CYS A 97 -6.98 -19.98 -0.45
CA CYS A 97 -5.64 -20.12 0.10
C CYS A 97 -5.41 -19.15 1.28
N PRO A 98 -5.13 -19.65 2.50
CA PRO A 98 -4.92 -18.79 3.67
C PRO A 98 -3.64 -17.93 3.55
N PHE A 99 -2.66 -18.36 2.76
CA PHE A 99 -1.45 -17.56 2.50
C PHE A 99 -1.72 -16.41 1.53
N CYS A 100 -2.55 -16.63 0.50
CA CYS A 100 -3.02 -15.58 -0.40
C CYS A 100 -3.81 -14.52 0.38
N ALA A 101 -4.76 -14.95 1.22
CA ALA A 101 -5.52 -14.06 2.08
C ALA A 101 -4.61 -13.23 3.03
N ARG A 102 -3.59 -13.86 3.62
CA ARG A 102 -2.59 -13.17 4.47
C ARG A 102 -1.70 -12.18 3.69
N PHE A 103 -1.46 -12.42 2.41
CA PHE A 103 -0.65 -11.54 1.57
C PHE A 103 -1.42 -10.29 1.11
N ARG A 104 -2.74 -10.37 0.98
CA ARG A 104 -3.61 -9.27 0.52
C ARG A 104 -3.35 -7.92 1.20
N PRO A 105 -3.21 -7.80 2.54
CA PRO A 105 -2.90 -6.53 3.19
C PRO A 105 -1.57 -5.91 2.74
N THR A 106 -0.55 -6.73 2.45
CA THR A 106 0.75 -6.26 1.94
C THR A 106 0.60 -5.65 0.55
N VAL A 107 -0.17 -6.29 -0.33
CA VAL A 107 -0.48 -5.75 -1.67
C VAL A 107 -1.26 -4.44 -1.57
N THR A 108 -2.28 -4.40 -0.72
CA THR A 108 -3.07 -3.18 -0.47
C THR A 108 -2.19 -2.05 0.05
N GLN A 109 -1.29 -2.34 0.99
CA GLN A 109 -0.32 -1.35 1.49
C GLN A 109 0.58 -0.84 0.36
N ALA A 110 1.13 -1.73 -0.46
CA ALA A 110 2.01 -1.34 -1.57
C ALA A 110 1.29 -0.42 -2.58
N LEU A 111 0.05 -0.75 -2.95
CA LEU A 111 -0.76 0.11 -3.83
C LEU A 111 -1.05 1.48 -3.19
N ALA A 112 -1.25 1.52 -1.88
CA ALA A 112 -1.55 2.75 -1.14
C ALA A 112 -0.32 3.63 -0.89
N GLU A 113 0.85 3.04 -0.69
CA GLU A 113 2.11 3.75 -0.43
C GLU A 113 2.76 4.26 -1.72
N TYR A 114 2.65 3.49 -2.80
CA TYR A 114 3.24 3.80 -4.11
C TYR A 114 2.19 4.17 -5.15
N GLN A 115 1.24 5.03 -4.78
CA GLN A 115 0.11 5.45 -5.62
C GLN A 115 0.59 5.93 -6.99
N GLY A 116 -0.01 5.38 -8.06
CA GLY A 116 0.33 5.69 -9.46
C GLY A 116 1.65 5.07 -9.95
N LYS A 117 2.46 4.47 -9.07
CA LYS A 117 3.75 3.84 -9.44
C LYS A 117 3.68 2.33 -9.48
N VAL A 118 2.75 1.73 -8.74
CA VAL A 118 2.50 0.29 -8.72
C VAL A 118 1.09 0.00 -9.23
N ARG A 119 0.98 -0.99 -10.11
CA ARG A 119 -0.29 -1.63 -10.47
C ARG A 119 -0.28 -3.10 -10.12
N LEU A 120 -1.41 -3.60 -9.67
CA LEU A 120 -1.67 -5.01 -9.47
C LEU A 120 -2.36 -5.58 -10.71
N VAL A 121 -1.85 -6.71 -11.20
CA VAL A 121 -2.49 -7.59 -12.16
C VAL A 121 -2.84 -8.88 -11.43
N TYR A 122 -4.12 -9.21 -11.33
CA TYR A 122 -4.57 -10.42 -10.66
C TYR A 122 -4.88 -11.53 -11.66
N ARG A 123 -4.36 -12.73 -11.42
CA ARG A 123 -4.59 -13.93 -12.22
C ARG A 123 -4.98 -15.11 -11.34
N HIS A 124 -5.98 -15.86 -11.78
CA HIS A 124 -6.44 -17.03 -11.06
C HIS A 124 -5.41 -18.17 -11.11
N PHE A 125 -5.12 -18.76 -9.95
CA PHE A 125 -4.33 -19.98 -9.81
C PHE A 125 -4.96 -20.95 -8.79
N PRO A 126 -6.16 -21.48 -9.09
CA PRO A 126 -6.89 -22.32 -8.14
C PRO A 126 -6.18 -23.65 -7.94
N LEU A 127 -5.82 -23.97 -6.69
CA LEU A 127 -5.16 -25.21 -6.30
C LEU A 127 -6.20 -26.33 -6.11
N ARG A 128 -6.82 -26.73 -7.22
CA ARG A 128 -7.99 -27.64 -7.27
C ARG A 128 -7.84 -28.95 -6.49
N SER A 129 -6.62 -29.42 -6.25
CA SER A 129 -6.35 -30.65 -5.50
C SER A 129 -6.53 -30.51 -3.98
N ILE A 130 -6.39 -29.30 -3.44
CA ILE A 130 -6.43 -29.04 -1.99
C ILE A 130 -7.44 -27.96 -1.60
N HIS A 131 -7.88 -27.15 -2.56
CA HIS A 131 -8.87 -26.09 -2.38
C HIS A 131 -10.08 -26.38 -3.30
N PRO A 132 -11.11 -27.08 -2.78
CA PRO A 132 -12.23 -27.57 -3.59
C PRO A 132 -13.13 -26.45 -4.14
N GLN A 133 -13.27 -25.30 -3.49
CA GLN A 133 -14.07 -24.17 -4.02
C GLN A 133 -13.22 -23.14 -4.76
N ALA A 134 -11.89 -23.21 -4.74
CA ALA A 134 -11.02 -22.26 -5.42
C ALA A 134 -11.43 -21.99 -6.89
N GLN A 135 -11.72 -23.05 -7.64
CA GLN A 135 -12.15 -22.93 -9.03
C GLN A 135 -13.51 -22.22 -9.15
N LYS A 136 -14.46 -22.54 -8.27
CA LYS A 136 -15.80 -21.93 -8.28
C LYS A 136 -15.77 -20.47 -7.83
N ALA A 137 -14.89 -20.14 -6.88
CA ALA A 137 -14.64 -18.77 -6.46
C ALA A 137 -14.03 -17.93 -7.59
N ALA A 138 -13.06 -18.49 -8.33
CA ALA A 138 -12.51 -17.85 -9.53
C ALA A 138 -13.58 -17.62 -10.61
N GLU A 139 -14.40 -18.63 -10.90
CA GLU A 139 -15.54 -18.48 -11.82
C GLU A 139 -16.52 -17.40 -11.34
N ALA A 140 -16.80 -17.32 -10.03
CA ALA A 140 -17.69 -16.33 -9.47
C ALA A 140 -17.15 -14.89 -9.61
N SER A 141 -15.83 -14.67 -9.43
CA SER A 141 -15.23 -13.35 -9.68
C SER A 141 -15.25 -12.97 -11.16
N GLU A 142 -15.06 -13.92 -12.07
CA GLU A 142 -15.17 -13.66 -13.52
C GLU A 142 -16.61 -13.34 -13.93
N CYS A 143 -17.61 -14.07 -13.41
CA CYS A 143 -19.02 -13.71 -13.60
C CYS A 143 -19.35 -12.30 -13.05
N ALA A 144 -18.68 -11.87 -11.98
CA ALA A 144 -18.81 -10.50 -11.49
C ALA A 144 -18.07 -9.49 -12.39
N SER A 145 -16.96 -9.89 -13.01
CA SER A 145 -16.25 -9.07 -14.01
C SER A 145 -17.11 -8.74 -15.21
N GLU A 146 -17.91 -9.68 -15.71
CA GLU A 146 -18.87 -9.43 -16.80
C GLU A 146 -19.86 -8.30 -16.46
N GLN A 147 -20.04 -8.02 -15.16
CA GLN A 147 -20.88 -6.95 -14.62
C GLN A 147 -20.08 -5.72 -14.18
N GLY A 148 -18.77 -5.67 -14.45
CA GLY A 148 -17.86 -4.62 -14.05
C GLY A 148 -17.51 -4.60 -12.56
N LYS A 149 -17.70 -5.73 -11.86
CA LYS A 149 -17.58 -5.84 -10.39
C LYS A 149 -16.58 -6.90 -9.93
N PHE A 150 -15.54 -7.13 -10.74
CA PHE A 150 -14.51 -8.11 -10.41
C PHE A 150 -13.91 -7.86 -9.02
N TRP A 151 -13.53 -6.60 -8.75
CA TRP A 151 -12.80 -6.21 -7.55
C TRP A 151 -13.63 -6.30 -6.28
N GLU A 152 -14.90 -5.95 -6.35
CA GLU A 152 -15.84 -6.08 -5.23
C GLU A 152 -16.07 -7.55 -4.88
N MET A 153 -16.19 -8.42 -5.89
CA MET A 153 -16.30 -9.87 -5.65
C MET A 153 -14.98 -10.45 -5.14
N HIS A 154 -13.85 -10.07 -5.73
CA HIS A 154 -12.51 -10.46 -5.28
C HIS A 154 -12.30 -10.17 -3.79
N ASP A 155 -12.57 -8.93 -3.37
CA ASP A 155 -12.37 -8.52 -1.98
C ASP A 155 -13.31 -9.28 -1.04
N LYS A 156 -14.57 -9.48 -1.46
CA LYS A 156 -15.56 -10.24 -0.69
C LYS A 156 -15.21 -11.72 -0.55
N LEU A 157 -14.73 -12.37 -1.61
CA LEU A 157 -14.34 -13.79 -1.57
C LEU A 157 -13.20 -14.01 -0.56
N PHE A 158 -12.23 -13.11 -0.52
CA PHE A 158 -11.17 -13.16 0.48
C PHE A 158 -11.62 -12.81 1.91
N ASP A 159 -12.66 -12.00 2.09
CA ASP A 159 -13.22 -11.70 3.42
C ASP A 159 -14.02 -12.86 4.02
N MET A 160 -14.40 -13.84 3.20
CA MET A 160 -15.14 -15.04 3.61
C MET A 160 -14.24 -16.19 4.09
N ASN A 161 -12.91 -16.03 4.02
CA ASN A 161 -11.89 -17.04 4.34
C ASN A 161 -11.00 -16.58 5.50
#